data_AF-A0A1V5B9T9-F1
#
_entry.id   AF-A0A1V5B9T9-F1
#
_cell.length_a   1.000
_cell.length_b   1.000
_cell.length_c   1.000
_cell.angle_alpha   90.00
_cell.angle_beta   90.00
_cell.angle_gamma   90.00
#
_symmetry.space_group_name_H-M   'P 1'
#
loop_
_entity.id
_entity.type
_entity.pdbx_description
1 polymer ?
#
loop_
_entity_poly.entity_id
_entity_poly.type
_entity_poly.pdbx_seq_one_letter_code
_entity_poly.pdbx_strand_id
1 'polypeptide(L)' 'MKKNWLEIGLSTGLVFLMIVLILGAQMVLPAEMRSSSFALIVLLFMVIMGFVGLKLVNM' A
#
# COMPACT_ATOMS: atom_id res chain seq x y z
N MET A 1 2.29 -15.02 19.47
CA MET A 1 1.22 -15.38 18.50
C MET A 1 0.39 -14.18 18.07
N LYS A 2 -0.29 -13.41 18.95
CA LYS A 2 -1.14 -12.26 18.52
C LYS A 2 -0.42 -11.19 17.69
N LYS A 3 0.85 -10.88 17.99
CA LYS A 3 1.67 -9.90 17.26
C LYS A 3 1.87 -10.28 15.79
N ASN A 4 2.28 -11.52 15.50
CA ASN A 4 2.50 -12.00 14.14
C ASN A 4 1.21 -11.97 13.29
N TRP A 5 0.06 -12.29 13.89
CA TRP A 5 -1.23 -12.20 13.18
C TRP A 5 -1.62 -10.75 12.85
N LEU A 6 -1.29 -9.79 13.70
CA LEU A 6 -1.47 -8.36 13.43
C LEU A 6 -0.54 -7.87 12.31
N GLU A 7 0.72 -8.31 12.30
CA GLU A 7 1.68 -7.98 11.24
C GLU A 7 1.22 -8.53 9.88
N ILE A 8 0.74 -9.77 9.84
CA ILE A 8 0.19 -10.39 8.63
C ILE A 8 -1.09 -9.67 8.18
N GLY A 9 -1.99 -9.34 9.11
CA GLY A 9 -3.23 -8.62 8.80
C GLY A 9 -2.97 -7.23 8.24
N LEU A 10 -2.04 -6.47 8.85
CA LEU A 10 -1.66 -5.13 8.39
C LEU A 10 -0.93 -5.18 7.06
N SER A 11 0.05 -6.06 6.88
CA SER A 11 0.77 -6.18 5.60
C SER A 11 -0.14 -6.61 4.45
N THR A 12 -0.97 -7.65 4.67
CA THR A 12 -1.91 -8.15 3.65
C THR A 12 -2.98 -7.11 3.32
N GLY A 13 -3.54 -6.45 4.34
CA GLY A 13 -4.56 -5.41 4.17
C GLY A 13 -4.01 -4.18 3.44
N LEU A 14 -2.75 -3.81 3.73
CA LEU A 14 -2.05 -2.76 3.01
C LEU A 14 -1.89 -3.15 1.53
N VAL A 15 -1.32 -4.30 1.22
CA VAL A 15 -1.16 -4.73 -0.19
C VAL A 15 -2.50 -4.75 -0.93
N PHE A 16 -3.58 -5.22 -0.28
CA PHE A 16 -4.92 -5.20 -0.87
C PHE A 16 -5.37 -3.77 -1.21
N LEU A 17 -5.18 -2.83 -0.28
CA LEU A 17 -5.50 -1.41 -0.50
C LEU A 17 -4.68 -0.80 -1.64
N MET A 18 -3.39 -1.15 -1.76
CA MET A 18 -2.55 -0.74 -2.89
C MET A 18 -3.13 -1.19 -4.23
N ILE A 19 -3.55 -2.46 -4.33
CA ILE A 19 -4.12 -3.03 -5.55
C ILE A 19 -5.42 -2.31 -5.92
N VAL A 20 -6.30 -2.06 -4.95
CA VAL A 20 -7.56 -1.32 -5.19
C VAL A 20 -7.28 0.09 -5.71
N LEU A 21 -6.32 0.80 -5.14
CA LEU A 21 -5.92 2.14 -5.61
C LEU A 21 -5.34 2.11 -7.03
N ILE A 22 -4.48 1.14 -7.33
CA ILE A 22 -3.90 0.97 -8.66
C ILE A 22 -4.99 0.70 -9.70
N LEU A 23 -5.92 -0.21 -9.39
CA LEU A 23 -7.04 -0.52 -10.29
C LEU A 23 -7.96 0.69 -10.47
N GLY A 24 -8.32 1.38 -9.39
CA GLY A 24 -9.13 2.59 -9.44
C GLY A 24 -8.49 3.69 -10.28
N ALA A 25 -7.19 3.93 -10.10
CA ALA A 25 -6.43 4.89 -10.89
C ALA A 25 -6.41 4.51 -12.38
N GLN A 26 -6.22 3.24 -12.71
CA GLN A 26 -6.24 2.78 -14.11
C GLN A 26 -7.62 2.91 -14.77
N MET A 27 -8.70 2.75 -14.00
CA MET A 27 -10.07 2.86 -14.53
C MET A 27 -10.53 4.32 -14.72
N VAL A 28 -10.02 5.25 -13.90
CA VAL A 28 -10.47 6.66 -13.91
C VAL A 28 -9.54 7.57 -14.70
N LEU A 29 -8.22 7.33 -14.65
CA LEU A 29 -7.25 8.26 -15.25
C LEU A 29 -7.02 8.00 -16.76
N PRO A 30 -6.80 9.08 -17.53
CA PRO A 30 -6.41 8.99 -18.94
C PRO A 30 -5.06 8.28 -19.08
N ALA A 31 -4.86 7.61 -20.22
CA ALA A 31 -3.73 6.70 -20.46
C ALA A 31 -2.35 7.32 -20.18
N GLU A 32 -2.20 8.60 -20.51
CA GLU A 32 -0.97 9.39 -20.30
C GLU A 32 -0.57 9.51 -18.82
N MET A 33 -1.56 9.57 -17.92
CA MET A 33 -1.32 9.72 -16.48
C MET A 33 -1.24 8.40 -15.71
N ARG A 34 -1.55 7.27 -16.35
CA ARG A 34 -1.60 5.96 -15.68
C ARG A 34 -0.24 5.52 -15.15
N SER A 35 0.83 5.68 -15.93
CA SER A 35 2.19 5.30 -15.53
C SER A 35 2.69 6.12 -14.34
N SER A 36 2.52 7.44 -14.38
CA SER A 36 2.87 8.33 -13.27
C SER A 36 2.02 8.06 -12.02
N SER A 37 0.72 7.78 -12.19
CA SER A 37 -0.16 7.45 -11.06
C SER A 37 0.23 6.13 -10.39
N PHE A 38 0.61 5.12 -11.17
CA PHE A 38 1.12 3.85 -10.64
C PHE A 38 2.38 4.08 -9.81
N ALA A 39 3.35 4.83 -10.35
CA ALA A 39 4.59 5.14 -9.63
C ALA A 39 4.32 5.89 -8.32
N LEU A 40 3.41 6.86 -8.32
CA LEU A 40 3.02 7.61 -7.13
C LEU A 40 2.34 6.73 -6.08
N ILE A 41 1.44 5.83 -6.49
CA ILE A 41 0.76 4.91 -5.57
C ILE A 41 1.78 3.97 -4.92
N VAL A 42 2.70 3.41 -5.69
CA VAL A 42 3.77 2.54 -5.17
C VAL A 42 4.69 3.31 -4.22
N LEU A 43 5.09 4.54 -4.56
CA LEU A 43 5.91 5.39 -3.71
C LEU A 43 5.23 5.66 -2.37
N LEU A 44 3.95 6.06 -2.40
CA LEU A 44 3.13 6.26 -1.20
C LEU A 44 3.09 4.98 -0.35
N PHE A 45 2.93 3.83 -1.01
CA PHE A 45 2.87 2.54 -0.34
C PHE A 45 4.16 2.17 0.38
N MET A 46 5.30 2.43 -0.26
CA MET A 46 6.62 2.17 0.31
C MET A 46 6.84 3.00 1.59
N VAL A 47 6.42 4.27 1.57
CA VAL A 47 6.48 5.16 2.74
C VAL A 47 5.57 4.63 3.87
N ILE A 48 4.32 4.30 3.57
CA ILE A 48 3.36 3.80 4.56
C ILE A 48 3.86 2.48 5.18
N MET A 49 4.34 1.54 4.37
CA MET A 49 4.88 0.27 4.86
C MET A 49 6.09 0.48 5.77
N GLY A 50 6.98 1.43 5.45
CA GLY A 50 8.09 1.81 6.32
C GLY A 50 7.61 2.29 7.69
N PHE A 51 6.64 3.20 7.72
CA PHE A 51 6.06 3.70 8.98
C PHE A 51 5.34 2.61 9.78
N VAL A 52 4.57 1.76 9.11
CA VAL A 52 3.85 0.65 9.75
C VAL A 52 4.84 -0.35 10.34
N GLY A 53 5.94 -0.65 9.63
CA GLY A 53 7.04 -1.46 10.16
C GLY A 53 7.66 -0.87 11.42
N LEU A 54 7.98 0.43 11.42
CA LEU A 54 8.49 1.12 12.62
C LEU A 54 7.51 1.08 13.80
N LYS A 55 6.21 1.28 13.54
CA LYS A 55 5.17 1.23 14.57
C LYS A 55 5.00 -0.18 15.15
N LEU A 56 5.09 -1.23 14.31
CA LEU A 56 5.01 -2.63 14.73
C LEU A 56 6.20 -3.07 15.57
N VAL A 57 7.39 -2.50 15.32
CA VAL A 57 8.57 -2.72 16.17
C VAL A 57 8.38 -2.12 17.57
N ASN A 58 7.75 -0.95 17.65
CA ASN A 58 7.47 -0.25 18.91
C ASN A 58 6.23 -0.75 19.68
N MET A 59 5.51 -1.76 19.16
CA MET A 59 4.33 -2.39 19.80
C MET A 59 4.66 -3.77 20.37
#